data_AF-A0A8T7J0T3-F1
#
_entry.id   AF-A0A8T7J0T3-F1
#
_cell.length_a   1.000
_cell.length_b   1.000
_cell.length_c   1.000
_cell.angle_alpha   90.00
_cell.angle_beta   90.00
_cell.angle_gamma   90.00
#
_symmetry.space_group_name_H-M   'P 1'
#
loop_
_entity.id
_entity.type
_entity.pdbx_description
1 polymer ?
#
loop_
_entity_poly.entity_id
_entity_poly.type
_entity_poly.pdbx_seq_one_letter_code
_entity_poly.pdbx_strand_id
1 'polypeptide(L)'
;MFKFIGLIISFGTLAVFILSYGQFMPLIDGSAALIMFGVFFGGAIFGYGNNIYNFIKLSRAERIKALDLFITLDFYNYLSKLTYYSAIIALLFSAVIFLANNQQADSFGTAISLSLLTCLYGIIISALIIQPLKHSVLYKNMNANEGTSAPKTNKK
;
A
#
# COMPACT_ATOMS: atom_id res chain seq x y z
N MET A 1 -17.16 -10.72 2.43
CA MET A 1 -17.53 -10.63 1.00
C MET A 1 -17.20 -9.27 0.38
N PHE A 2 -17.53 -8.13 1.00
CA PHE A 2 -17.26 -6.79 0.43
C PHE A 2 -15.79 -6.50 0.04
N LYS A 3 -14.81 -7.00 0.80
CA LYS A 3 -13.36 -6.82 0.48
C LYS A 3 -12.95 -7.47 -0.85
N PHE A 4 -13.54 -8.62 -1.18
CA PHE A 4 -13.22 -9.35 -2.40
C PHE A 4 -13.89 -8.70 -3.61
N ILE A 5 -15.12 -8.20 -3.44
CA ILE A 5 -15.87 -7.46 -4.47
C ILE A 5 -15.15 -6.14 -4.81
N GLY A 6 -14.72 -5.37 -3.81
CA GLY A 6 -13.97 -4.13 -4.04
C GLY A 6 -12.66 -4.38 -4.79
N LEU A 7 -11.92 -5.43 -4.40
CA LEU A 7 -10.68 -5.81 -5.08
C LEU A 7 -10.93 -6.26 -6.53
N ILE A 8 -11.99 -7.04 -6.78
CA ILE A 8 -12.39 -7.43 -8.15
C ILE A 8 -12.76 -6.21 -8.98
N ILE A 9 -13.49 -5.23 -8.42
CA ILE A 9 -13.85 -4.00 -9.14
C ILE A 9 -12.59 -3.21 -9.50
N SER A 10 -11.64 -3.05 -8.56
CA SER A 10 -10.38 -2.34 -8.83
C SER A 10 -9.49 -3.04 -9.85
N PHE A 11 -9.40 -4.38 -9.81
CA PHE A 11 -8.69 -5.12 -10.86
C PHE A 11 -9.44 -5.09 -12.19
N GLY A 12 -10.78 -5.09 -12.15
CA GLY A 12 -11.64 -4.99 -13.33
C GLY A 12 -11.51 -3.65 -14.04
N THR A 13 -11.48 -2.53 -13.30
CA THR A 13 -11.25 -1.20 -13.89
C THR A 13 -9.85 -1.09 -14.48
N LEU A 14 -8.84 -1.66 -13.82
CA LEU A 14 -7.48 -1.73 -14.33
C LEU A 14 -7.39 -2.60 -15.61
N ALA A 15 -8.12 -3.71 -15.66
CA ALA A 15 -8.23 -4.56 -16.84
C ALA A 15 -8.93 -3.86 -18.01
N VAL A 16 -10.01 -3.10 -17.75
CA VAL A 16 -10.70 -2.31 -18.78
C VAL A 16 -9.80 -1.22 -19.34
N PHE A 17 -8.98 -0.58 -18.51
CA PHE A 17 -7.96 0.37 -18.97
C PHE A 17 -6.96 -0.29 -19.93
N ILE A 18 -6.46 -1.49 -19.59
CA ILE A 18 -5.55 -2.25 -20.45
C ILE A 18 -6.20 -2.61 -21.80
N LEU A 19 -7.46 -3.05 -21.78
CA LEU A 19 -8.21 -3.41 -23.00
C LEU A 19 -8.49 -2.20 -23.90
N SER A 20 -8.66 -1.01 -23.32
CA SER A 20 -8.99 0.22 -24.06
C SER A 20 -7.78 0.85 -24.76
N TYR A 21 -6.58 0.71 -24.19
CA TYR A 21 -5.34 1.31 -24.73
C TYR A 21 -4.38 0.29 -25.38
N GLY A 22 -4.70 -1.00 -25.34
CA GLY A 22 -4.07 -2.04 -26.17
C GLY A 22 -2.61 -2.39 -25.84
N GLN A 23 -1.95 -1.69 -24.91
CA GLN A 23 -0.57 -1.97 -24.53
C GLN A 23 -0.38 -1.93 -23.00
N PHE A 24 0.02 -3.07 -22.43
CA PHE A 24 0.37 -3.20 -21.01
C PHE A 24 1.84 -2.84 -20.72
N MET A 25 2.71 -3.00 -21.73
CA MET A 25 4.14 -2.72 -21.65
C MET A 25 4.50 -1.33 -21.08
N PRO A 26 3.81 -0.23 -21.45
CA PRO A 26 4.12 1.11 -20.93
C PRO A 26 3.84 1.29 -19.43
N LEU A 27 3.02 0.40 -18.84
CA LEU A 27 2.70 0.44 -17.41
C LEU A 27 3.76 -0.25 -16.56
N ILE A 28 4.68 -1.03 -17.16
CA ILE A 28 5.76 -1.70 -16.45
C ILE A 28 7.07 -0.98 -16.76
N ASP A 29 7.40 -0.01 -15.92
CA ASP A 29 8.74 0.58 -15.84
C ASP A 29 9.47 0.06 -14.60
N GLY A 30 10.61 -0.59 -14.83
CA GLY A 30 11.48 -1.09 -13.77
C GLY A 30 12.06 0.01 -12.90
N SER A 31 12.31 1.20 -13.47
CA SER A 31 12.88 2.35 -12.74
C SER A 31 11.87 2.90 -11.73
N ALA A 32 10.63 3.14 -12.17
CA ALA A 32 9.54 3.56 -11.30
C ALA A 32 9.26 2.53 -10.18
N ALA A 33 9.28 1.24 -10.52
CA ALA A 33 9.07 0.16 -9.56
C ALA A 33 10.18 0.14 -8.51
N LEU A 34 11.45 0.29 -8.95
CA LEU A 34 12.61 0.30 -8.06
C LEU A 34 12.56 1.48 -7.09
N ILE A 35 12.19 2.69 -7.54
CA ILE A 35 12.04 3.85 -6.65
C ILE A 35 10.94 3.60 -5.63
N MET A 36 9.77 3.15 -6.09
CA MET A 36 8.63 2.91 -5.20
C MET A 36 8.94 1.83 -4.17
N PHE A 37 9.34 0.64 -4.61
CA PHE A 37 9.64 -0.48 -3.71
C PHE A 37 10.90 -0.22 -2.86
N GLY A 38 11.90 0.48 -3.39
CA GLY A 38 13.10 0.84 -2.66
C GLY A 38 12.80 1.75 -1.47
N VAL A 39 12.02 2.81 -1.69
CA VAL A 39 11.58 3.71 -0.60
C VAL A 39 10.60 2.98 0.33
N PHE A 40 9.71 2.16 -0.20
CA PHE A 40 8.72 1.42 0.58
C PHE A 40 9.37 0.40 1.53
N PHE A 41 10.19 -0.51 1.01
CA PHE A 41 10.86 -1.53 1.81
C PHE A 41 11.99 -0.92 2.64
N GLY A 42 12.79 -0.01 2.07
CA GLY A 42 13.85 0.67 2.80
C GLY A 42 13.32 1.47 3.98
N GLY A 43 12.25 2.24 3.77
CA GLY A 43 11.58 2.98 4.83
C GLY A 43 10.93 2.06 5.87
N ALA A 44 10.29 0.97 5.45
CA ALA A 44 9.69 0.01 6.38
C ALA A 44 10.74 -0.63 7.29
N ILE A 45 11.85 -1.12 6.71
CA ILE A 45 12.95 -1.74 7.44
C ILE A 45 13.62 -0.73 8.37
N PHE A 46 13.82 0.50 7.92
CA PHE A 46 14.42 1.53 8.76
C PHE A 46 13.52 1.93 9.94
N GLY A 47 12.21 2.10 9.70
CA GLY A 47 11.28 2.55 10.73
C GLY A 47 10.96 1.51 11.80
N TYR A 48 10.78 0.24 11.40
CA TYR A 48 10.28 -0.81 12.31
C TYR A 48 11.17 -2.05 12.38
N GLY A 49 12.21 -2.15 11.54
CA GLY A 49 13.21 -3.21 11.59
C GLY A 49 12.62 -4.62 11.62
N ASN A 50 13.10 -5.43 12.56
CA ASN A 50 12.69 -6.83 12.69
C ASN A 50 11.23 -7.01 13.13
N ASN A 51 10.56 -5.94 13.59
CA ASN A 51 9.17 -6.01 14.04
C ASN A 51 8.15 -6.07 12.89
N ILE A 52 8.55 -5.81 11.64
CA ILE A 52 7.66 -5.92 10.48
C ILE A 52 6.97 -7.28 10.42
N TYR A 53 7.73 -8.36 10.62
CA TYR A 53 7.17 -9.71 10.59
C TYR A 53 6.14 -9.94 11.70
N ASN A 54 6.41 -9.38 12.88
CA ASN A 54 5.48 -9.44 14.02
C ASN A 54 4.18 -8.70 13.70
N PHE A 55 4.22 -7.53 13.06
CA PHE A 55 3.00 -6.81 12.66
C PHE A 55 2.20 -7.55 11.59
N ILE A 56 2.86 -8.17 10.61
CA ILE A 56 2.19 -9.00 9.60
C ILE A 56 1.53 -10.21 10.27
N LYS A 57 2.22 -10.87 11.21
CA LYS A 57 1.69 -12.00 11.98
C LYS A 57 0.50 -11.58 12.86
N LEU A 58 0.63 -10.47 13.58
CA LEU A 58 -0.44 -9.90 14.42
C LEU A 58 -1.66 -9.55 13.59
N SER A 59 -1.49 -9.04 12.38
CA SER A 59 -2.60 -8.70 11.49
C SER A 59 -3.44 -9.89 11.04
N ARG A 60 -2.85 -11.09 11.08
CA ARG A 60 -3.56 -12.35 10.82
C ARG A 60 -4.23 -12.92 12.08
N ALA A 61 -3.74 -12.58 13.27
CA ALA A 61 -4.32 -13.04 14.53
C ALA A 61 -5.80 -12.64 14.66
N GLU A 62 -6.56 -13.47 15.37
CA GLU A 62 -7.98 -13.22 15.65
C GLU A 62 -8.16 -12.12 16.68
N ARG A 63 -7.23 -12.00 17.63
CA ARG A 63 -7.27 -11.01 18.71
C ARG A 63 -5.89 -10.43 18.97
N ILE A 64 -5.85 -9.13 19.20
CA ILE A 64 -4.64 -8.37 19.49
C ILE A 64 -4.91 -7.56 20.76
N LYS A 65 -3.92 -7.41 21.64
CA LYS A 65 -4.04 -6.51 22.80
C LYS A 65 -4.21 -5.07 22.30
N ALA A 66 -4.96 -4.25 23.03
CA ALA A 66 -5.24 -2.87 22.60
C ALA A 66 -3.97 -2.07 22.30
N LEU A 67 -2.91 -2.23 23.11
CA LEU A 67 -1.63 -1.56 22.90
C LEU A 67 -0.96 -1.99 21.58
N ASP A 68 -0.92 -3.30 21.33
CA ASP A 68 -0.33 -3.87 20.10
C ASP A 68 -1.15 -3.50 18.84
N LEU A 69 -2.47 -3.32 19.00
CA LEU A 69 -3.36 -2.87 17.93
C LEU A 69 -3.00 -1.45 17.47
N PHE A 70 -2.80 -0.51 18.40
CA PHE A 70 -2.42 0.86 18.05
C PHE A 70 -1.08 0.91 17.32
N ILE A 71 -0.08 0.17 17.79
CA ILE A 71 1.24 0.09 17.14
C ILE A 71 1.11 -0.50 15.73
N THR A 72 0.30 -1.55 15.57
CA THR A 72 0.07 -2.20 14.26
C THR A 72 -0.66 -1.26 13.29
N LEU A 73 -1.65 -0.49 13.77
CA LEU A 73 -2.36 0.49 12.95
C LEU A 73 -1.45 1.66 12.53
N ASP A 74 -0.58 2.12 13.44
CA ASP A 74 0.41 3.14 13.15
C ASP A 74 1.43 2.67 12.11
N PHE A 75 1.89 1.41 12.22
CA PHE A 75 2.73 0.77 11.21
C PHE A 75 2.09 0.81 9.82
N TYR A 76 0.80 0.46 9.69
CA TYR A 76 0.11 0.54 8.40
C TYR A 76 -0.08 1.98 7.90
N ASN A 77 -0.31 2.94 8.79
CA ASN A 77 -0.33 4.36 8.42
C ASN A 77 1.03 4.82 7.92
N TYR A 78 2.10 4.38 8.57
CA TYR A 78 3.47 4.68 8.16
C TYR A 78 3.78 4.08 6.79
N LEU A 79 3.44 2.81 6.54
CA LEU A 79 3.59 2.21 5.22
C LEU A 79 2.82 2.98 4.13
N SER A 80 1.60 3.43 4.44
CA SER A 80 0.83 4.27 3.52
C SER A 80 1.54 5.60 3.25
N LYS A 81 2.08 6.26 4.28
CA LYS A 81 2.88 7.49 4.14
C LYS A 81 4.12 7.29 3.27
N LEU A 82 4.82 6.16 3.40
CA LEU A 82 5.99 5.84 2.57
C LEU A 82 5.67 5.82 1.07
N THR A 83 4.48 5.35 0.68
CA THR A 83 4.06 5.38 -0.74
C THR A 83 3.88 6.80 -1.29
N TYR A 84 3.52 7.77 -0.44
CA TYR A 84 3.47 9.17 -0.84
C TYR A 84 4.88 9.77 -0.92
N TYR A 85 5.76 9.44 0.02
CA TYR A 85 7.15 9.89 -0.03
C TYR A 85 7.90 9.36 -1.25
N SER A 86 7.64 8.12 -1.69
CA SER A 86 8.22 7.60 -2.92
C SER A 86 7.78 8.39 -4.15
N ALA A 87 6.51 8.83 -4.20
CA ALA A 87 6.02 9.65 -5.30
C ALA A 87 6.69 11.04 -5.33
N ILE A 88 6.87 11.67 -4.16
CA ILE A 88 7.59 12.94 -4.04
C ILE A 88 9.04 12.79 -4.50
N ILE A 89 9.72 11.72 -4.08
CA ILE A 89 11.10 11.42 -4.49
C ILE A 89 11.18 11.23 -6.01
N ALA A 90 10.26 10.45 -6.60
CA ALA A 90 10.23 10.25 -8.05
C ALA A 90 9.99 11.57 -8.82
N LEU A 91 9.15 12.46 -8.29
CA LEU A 91 8.93 13.79 -8.87
C LEU A 91 10.23 14.61 -8.87
N LEU A 92 10.98 14.58 -7.76
CA LEU A 92 12.28 15.25 -7.67
C LEU A 92 13.30 14.65 -8.65
N PHE A 93 13.39 13.32 -8.74
CA PHE A 93 14.26 12.65 -9.72
C PHE A 93 13.88 13.02 -11.15
N SER A 94 12.59 13.08 -11.46
CA SER A 94 12.08 13.44 -12.77
C SER A 94 12.45 14.88 -13.13
N ALA A 95 12.35 15.81 -12.18
CA ALA A 95 12.79 17.19 -12.37
C ALA A 95 14.30 17.29 -12.65
N VAL A 96 15.12 16.50 -11.94
CA VAL A 96 16.58 16.45 -12.16
C VAL A 96 16.90 15.89 -13.54
N ILE A 97 16.27 14.79 -13.95
CA ILE A 97 16.47 14.18 -15.28
C ILE A 97 16.08 15.17 -16.39
N PHE A 98 14.97 15.89 -16.20
CA PHE A 98 14.51 16.91 -17.13
C PHE A 98 15.52 18.06 -17.27
N LEU A 99 16.02 18.58 -16.15
CA LEU A 99 17.04 19.63 -16.14
C LEU A 99 18.35 19.16 -16.81
N ALA A 100 18.72 17.89 -16.60
CA ALA A 100 19.94 17.31 -17.15
C ALA A 100 19.88 17.10 -18.68
N ASN A 101 18.69 16.88 -19.26
CA ASN A 101 18.52 16.50 -20.67
C ASN A 101 17.60 17.44 -21.45
N ASN A 102 17.59 18.73 -21.09
CA ASN A 102 16.63 19.72 -21.59
C ASN A 102 16.62 19.96 -23.12
N GLN A 103 17.59 19.43 -23.87
CA GLN A 103 17.65 19.55 -25.33
C GLN A 103 16.96 18.39 -26.08
N GLN A 104 16.64 17.29 -25.40
CA GLN A 104 16.03 16.11 -26.02
C GLN A 104 14.57 15.99 -25.60
N ALA A 105 13.64 16.12 -26.56
CA ALA A 105 12.20 16.04 -26.31
C ALA A 105 11.77 14.70 -25.67
N ASP A 106 12.47 13.61 -25.99
CA ASP A 106 12.19 12.26 -25.47
C ASP A 106 12.41 12.15 -23.94
N SER A 107 13.31 12.97 -23.40
CA SER A 107 13.60 13.00 -21.96
C SER A 107 12.40 13.50 -21.14
N PHE A 108 11.56 14.35 -21.74
CA PHE A 108 10.37 14.91 -21.11
C PHE A 108 9.32 13.83 -20.86
N GLY A 109 9.03 13.02 -21.88
CA GLY A 109 8.09 11.91 -21.80
C GLY A 109 8.53 10.88 -20.75
N THR A 110 9.83 10.57 -20.72
CA THR A 110 10.41 9.61 -19.77
C THR A 110 10.30 10.11 -18.33
N ALA A 111 10.67 11.38 -18.08
CA ALA A 111 10.61 11.97 -16.74
C ALA A 111 9.16 12.03 -16.20
N ILE A 112 8.21 12.47 -17.03
CA ILE A 112 6.80 12.52 -16.63
C ILE A 112 6.28 11.11 -16.35
N SER A 113 6.58 10.15 -17.23
CA SER A 113 6.15 8.76 -17.08
C SER A 113 6.68 8.15 -15.78
N LEU A 114 7.95 8.38 -15.45
CA LEU A 114 8.56 7.91 -14.20
C LEU A 114 7.79 8.42 -12.97
N SER A 115 7.49 9.72 -12.92
CA SER A 115 6.76 10.32 -11.80
C SER A 115 5.34 9.78 -11.67
N LEU A 116 4.61 9.66 -12.78
CA LEU A 116 3.24 9.17 -12.82
C LEU A 116 3.15 7.69 -12.47
N LEU A 117 4.02 6.85 -13.04
CA LEU A 117 4.05 5.42 -12.76
C LEU A 117 4.40 5.14 -11.30
N THR A 118 5.39 5.85 -10.74
CA THR A 118 5.74 5.69 -9.33
C THR A 118 4.56 6.07 -8.42
N CYS A 119 3.86 7.15 -8.75
CA CYS A 119 2.65 7.57 -8.03
C CYS A 119 1.53 6.52 -8.16
N LEU A 120 1.28 6.03 -9.37
CA LEU A 120 0.28 5.00 -9.64
C LEU A 120 0.56 3.73 -8.83
N TYR A 121 1.80 3.23 -8.84
CA TYR A 121 2.21 2.08 -8.05
C TYR A 121 2.00 2.31 -6.55
N GLY A 122 2.36 3.50 -6.05
CA GLY A 122 2.15 3.88 -4.66
C GLY A 122 0.67 3.87 -4.27
N ILE A 123 -0.20 4.45 -5.10
CA ILE A 123 -1.65 4.46 -4.90
C ILE A 123 -2.21 3.04 -4.92
N ILE A 124 -1.80 2.21 -5.88
CA ILE A 124 -2.24 0.81 -5.99
C ILE A 124 -1.88 0.05 -4.72
N ILE A 125 -0.63 0.15 -4.24
CA ILE A 125 -0.22 -0.54 -3.01
C ILE A 125 -0.95 0.02 -1.79
N SER A 126 -1.04 1.34 -1.66
CA SER A 126 -1.68 1.98 -0.51
C SER A 126 -3.17 1.66 -0.43
N ALA A 127 -3.91 1.83 -1.52
CA ALA A 127 -5.35 1.66 -1.57
C ALA A 127 -5.79 0.19 -1.65
N LEU A 128 -5.08 -0.66 -2.41
CA LEU A 128 -5.51 -2.06 -2.62
C LEU A 128 -4.91 -3.04 -1.63
N ILE A 129 -3.76 -2.74 -1.03
CA ILE A 129 -3.06 -3.68 -0.14
C ILE A 129 -3.05 -3.15 1.29
N ILE A 130 -2.52 -1.96 1.53
CA ILE A 130 -2.27 -1.44 2.89
C ILE A 130 -3.58 -1.09 3.61
N GLN A 131 -4.44 -0.29 2.98
CA GLN A 131 -5.71 0.14 3.59
C GLN A 131 -6.65 -1.03 3.91
N PRO A 132 -6.86 -2.02 3.02
CA PRO A 132 -7.72 -3.17 3.33
C PRO A 132 -7.16 -4.02 4.47
N LEU A 133 -5.84 -4.18 4.55
CA LEU A 133 -5.19 -4.85 5.68
C LEU A 133 -5.41 -4.09 6.99
N LYS A 134 -5.16 -2.77 7.00
CA LYS A 134 -5.40 -1.90 8.16
C LYS A 134 -6.84 -1.99 8.65
N HIS A 135 -7.82 -1.83 7.76
CA HIS A 135 -9.23 -1.94 8.09
C HIS A 135 -9.57 -3.35 8.58
N SER A 136 -8.98 -4.39 7.99
CA SER A 136 -9.19 -5.76 8.44
C SER A 136 -8.77 -5.98 9.89
N VAL A 137 -7.63 -5.43 10.29
CA VAL A 137 -7.14 -5.51 11.66
C VAL A 137 -8.06 -4.75 12.61
N LEU A 138 -8.54 -3.57 12.21
CA LEU A 138 -9.47 -2.78 12.99
C LEU A 138 -10.82 -3.48 13.20
N TYR A 139 -11.47 -3.95 12.13
CA TYR A 139 -12.79 -4.61 12.19
C TYR A 139 -12.79 -5.86 13.08
N LYS A 140 -11.74 -6.69 13.01
CA LYS A 140 -11.61 -7.89 13.84
C LYS A 140 -11.62 -7.56 15.34
N ASN A 141 -11.00 -6.44 15.72
CA ASN A 141 -10.91 -6.03 17.12
C ASN A 141 -12.12 -5.19 17.60
N MET A 142 -12.89 -4.59 16.69
CA MET A 142 -14.11 -3.83 17.01
C MET A 142 -15.37 -4.71 17.16
N ASN A 143 -15.49 -5.83 16.43
CA ASN A 143 -16.65 -6.73 16.49
C ASN A 143 -16.61 -7.75 17.66
N ALA A 144 -15.85 -7.47 18.72
CA ALA A 144 -15.65 -8.40 19.84
C ALA A 144 -16.88 -8.60 20.77
N ASN A 145 -18.01 -7.96 20.48
CA ASN A 145 -19.21 -7.97 21.34
C ASN A 145 -20.36 -8.89 20.90
N GLU A 146 -20.22 -9.70 19.85
CA GLU A 146 -21.22 -10.78 19.59
C GLU A 146 -20.82 -12.13 20.22
N GLY A 147 -19.71 -12.16 20.97
CA GLY A 147 -19.22 -13.34 21.69
C GLY A 147 -19.49 -13.33 23.20
N THR A 148 -20.28 -12.38 23.72
CA THR A 148 -20.83 -12.46 25.08
C THR A 148 -21.99 -13.47 25.12
N SER A 149 -21.69 -14.74 24.81
CA SER A 149 -22.37 -15.83 25.50
C SER A 149 -22.11 -15.59 26.98
N ALA A 150 -23.16 -15.15 27.67
CA ALA A 150 -23.17 -14.92 29.11
C ALA A 150 -22.41 -16.04 29.84
N PRO A 151 -21.69 -15.73 30.93
CA PRO A 151 -21.15 -16.79 31.77
C PRO A 151 -22.32 -17.69 32.17
N LYS A 152 -22.27 -18.97 31.78
CA LYS A 152 -23.13 -19.99 32.37
C LYS A 152 -22.75 -20.05 33.85
N THR A 153 -23.44 -19.27 34.64
CA THR A 153 -23.56 -19.48 36.08
C THR A 153 -24.22 -20.84 36.24
N ASN A 154 -23.40 -21.88 36.39
CA ASN A 154 -23.86 -23.15 36.93
C ASN A 154 -24.30 -22.90 38.37
N LYS A 155 -25.57 -22.53 38.55
CA LYS A 155 -26.32 -22.76 39.77
C LYS A 155 -26.89 -24.18 39.69
N LYS A 156 -26.21 -25.12 40.34
CA LYS A 156 -26.77 -26.07 41.33
C LYS A 156 -25.69 -27.06 41.73
#